data_AF-A0A154P8X7-F1
#
_entry.id   AF-A0A154P8X7-F1
#
_cell.length_a   1.000
_cell.length_b   1.000
_cell.length_c   1.000
_cell.angle_alpha   90.00
_cell.angle_beta   90.00
_cell.angle_gamma   90.00
#
_symmetry.space_group_name_H-M   'P 1'
#
loop_
_entity.id
_entity.type
_entity.pdbx_description
1 polymer ?
#
loop_
_entity_poly.entity_id
_entity_poly.type
_entity_poly.pdbx_seq_one_letter_code
_entity_poly.pdbx_strand_id
1 'polypeptide(L)'
;MLLKVSQSFMVVAIRKSAMQRQTVSFLSRRSFSSQKIFNPNITRKSIVTPFPPLTEPIPNLPKAVYATTKEEHQITKVTTLSNGLRVASENRFGQFCTVGGE
;
A
#
# COMPACT_ATOMS: atom_id res chain seq x y z
N MET A 1 -45.13 44.12 -1.52
CA MET A 1 -45.47 42.84 -2.18
C MET A 1 -44.47 41.79 -1.72
N LEU A 2 -44.88 40.86 -0.85
CA LEU A 2 -44.04 39.77 -0.33
C LEU A 2 -44.60 38.45 -0.88
N LEU A 3 -43.85 37.80 -1.76
CA LEU A 3 -44.18 36.49 -2.32
C LEU A 3 -43.81 35.40 -1.30
N LYS A 4 -44.83 34.75 -0.73
CA LYS A 4 -44.66 33.51 0.04
C LYS A 4 -44.47 32.36 -0.95
N VAL A 5 -43.24 31.85 -1.06
CA VAL A 5 -42.95 30.58 -1.74
C VAL A 5 -43.21 29.44 -0.76
N SER A 6 -44.22 28.63 -1.06
CA SER A 6 -44.53 27.39 -0.36
C SER A 6 -43.53 26.31 -0.76
N GLN A 7 -42.71 25.83 0.17
CA GLN A 7 -41.81 24.70 -0.06
C GLN A 7 -42.56 23.39 0.16
N SER A 8 -42.97 22.76 -0.94
CA SER A 8 -43.55 21.41 -0.95
C SER A 8 -42.42 20.39 -0.76
N PHE A 9 -42.37 19.73 0.41
CA PHE A 9 -41.49 18.58 0.61
C PHE A 9 -42.03 17.38 -0.19
N MET A 10 -41.31 16.98 -1.24
CA MET A 10 -41.61 15.75 -1.97
C MET A 10 -41.10 14.54 -1.16
N VAL A 11 -42.01 13.80 -0.54
CA VAL A 11 -41.72 12.53 0.10
C VAL A 11 -41.63 11.45 -0.98
N VAL A 12 -40.42 10.96 -1.26
CA VAL A 12 -40.21 9.84 -2.19
C VAL A 12 -40.48 8.54 -1.44
N ALA A 13 -41.49 7.79 -1.90
CA ALA A 13 -41.80 6.47 -1.37
C ALA A 13 -40.74 5.45 -1.83
N ILE A 14 -39.91 4.97 -0.91
CA ILE A 14 -38.97 3.88 -1.19
C ILE A 14 -39.73 2.55 -1.07
N ARG A 15 -40.12 1.97 -2.21
CA ARG A 15 -40.60 0.58 -2.26
C ARG A 15 -39.44 -0.36 -1.93
N LYS A 16 -39.51 -1.05 -0.79
CA LYS A 16 -38.61 -2.15 -0.44
C LYS A 16 -39.03 -3.40 -1.22
N SER A 17 -38.33 -3.72 -2.31
CA SER A 17 -38.41 -5.05 -2.93
C SER A 17 -37.36 -5.96 -2.29
N ALA A 18 -37.83 -6.98 -1.57
CA ALA A 18 -36.99 -8.04 -1.03
C ALA A 18 -36.69 -9.05 -2.15
N MET A 19 -35.54 -8.88 -2.82
CA MET A 19 -34.98 -9.95 -3.66
C MET A 19 -34.20 -10.89 -2.76
N GLN A 20 -34.79 -12.05 -2.46
CA GLN A 20 -34.14 -13.14 -1.74
C GLN A 20 -32.99 -13.69 -2.61
N ARG A 21 -31.77 -13.17 -2.40
CA ARG A 21 -30.56 -13.73 -3.00
C ARG A 21 -30.23 -15.04 -2.28
N GLN A 22 -30.29 -16.15 -3.01
CA GLN A 22 -29.75 -17.42 -2.56
C GLN A 22 -28.24 -17.26 -2.34
N THR A 23 -27.81 -17.33 -1.09
CA THR A 23 -26.41 -17.32 -0.69
C THR A 23 -25.81 -18.69 -0.98
N VAL A 24 -25.23 -18.86 -2.17
CA VAL A 24 -24.30 -19.98 -2.40
C VAL A 24 -22.99 -19.66 -1.68
N SER A 25 -22.79 -20.27 -0.52
CA SER A 25 -21.59 -20.16 0.30
C SER A 25 -20.41 -20.91 -0.35
N PHE A 26 -19.89 -20.39 -1.47
CA PHE A 26 -18.59 -20.79 -1.99
C PHE A 26 -17.47 -20.06 -1.24
N LEU A 27 -17.36 -20.28 0.08
CA LEU A 27 -16.11 -20.05 0.79
C LEU A 27 -15.49 -21.40 1.13
N SER A 28 -14.79 -21.95 0.14
CA SER A 28 -13.72 -22.92 0.42
C SER A 28 -12.71 -22.21 1.32
N ARG A 29 -12.69 -22.57 2.61
CA ARG A 29 -11.56 -22.24 3.49
C ARG A 29 -10.35 -23.00 2.97
N ARG A 30 -9.59 -22.40 2.07
CA ARG A 30 -8.24 -22.86 1.76
C ARG A 30 -7.36 -22.54 2.97
N SER A 31 -7.20 -23.51 3.86
CA SER A 31 -6.19 -23.46 4.89
C SER A 31 -4.83 -23.65 4.23
N PHE A 32 -4.09 -22.56 4.00
CA PHE A 32 -2.65 -22.63 3.67
C PHE A 32 -1.84 -22.91 4.94
N SER A 33 -2.16 -23.98 5.63
CA SER A 33 -1.34 -24.48 6.72
C SER A 33 -0.35 -25.47 6.14
N SER A 34 0.88 -25.03 5.88
CA SER A 34 2.01 -25.96 5.76
C SER A 34 2.09 -26.72 7.09
N GLN A 35 1.69 -28.00 7.09
CA GLN A 35 1.95 -28.87 8.22
C GLN A 35 3.47 -28.97 8.34
N LYS A 36 4.03 -28.24 9.29
CA LYS A 36 5.44 -28.37 9.66
C LYS A 36 5.59 -29.73 10.33
N ILE A 37 5.82 -30.77 9.53
CA ILE A 37 6.31 -32.06 10.04
C ILE A 37 7.70 -31.76 10.62
N PHE A 38 7.74 -31.55 11.93
CA PHE A 38 8.99 -31.38 12.65
C PHE A 38 9.63 -32.77 12.75
N ASN A 39 10.52 -33.06 11.80
CA ASN A 39 11.40 -34.21 11.91
C ASN A 39 12.59 -33.79 12.81
N PRO A 40 12.72 -34.31 14.04
CA PRO A 40 13.79 -33.92 14.97
C PRO A 40 15.18 -34.29 14.45
N ASN A 41 15.28 -35.18 13.46
CA ASN A 41 16.56 -35.62 12.88
C ASN A 41 17.08 -34.72 11.76
N ILE A 42 16.29 -33.76 11.26
CA ILE A 42 16.77 -32.73 10.32
C ILE A 42 17.34 -31.59 11.17
N THR A 43 18.54 -31.79 11.70
CA THR A 43 19.36 -30.65 12.11
C THR A 43 19.63 -29.85 10.84
N ARG A 44 19.03 -28.67 10.73
CA ARG A 44 19.15 -27.73 9.60
C ARG A 44 20.56 -27.12 9.46
N LYS A 45 21.59 -27.93 9.69
CA LYS A 45 23.01 -27.60 9.52
C LYS A 45 23.48 -27.84 8.08
N SER A 46 22.67 -28.45 7.22
CA SER A 46 22.97 -28.54 5.80
C SER A 46 22.81 -27.16 5.18
N ILE A 47 23.93 -26.45 5.07
CA ILE A 47 24.08 -25.21 4.33
C ILE A 47 23.60 -25.48 2.89
N VAL A 48 22.46 -24.91 2.50
CA VAL A 48 21.85 -25.08 1.15
C VAL A 48 22.52 -24.16 0.12
N THR A 49 23.27 -23.15 0.58
CA THR A 49 23.93 -22.13 -0.25
C THR A 49 25.35 -21.87 0.25
N PRO A 50 26.31 -21.47 -0.58
CA PRO A 50 27.69 -21.20 -0.12
C PRO A 50 27.83 -19.96 0.78
N PHE A 51 26.72 -19.34 1.19
CA PHE A 51 26.68 -18.11 1.98
C PHE A 51 26.43 -18.42 3.46
N PRO A 52 26.94 -17.58 4.38
CA PRO A 52 26.61 -17.72 5.79
C PRO A 52 25.10 -17.55 6.03
N PRO A 53 24.57 -18.05 7.16
CA PRO A 53 23.20 -17.78 7.57
C PRO A 53 22.92 -16.26 7.62
N LEU A 54 21.67 -15.83 7.41
CA LEU A 54 21.29 -14.40 7.48
C LEU A 54 21.52 -13.73 8.86
N THR A 55 21.85 -14.52 9.87
CA THR A 55 22.26 -14.05 11.20
C THR A 55 23.71 -13.53 11.22
N GLU A 56 24.53 -13.95 10.25
CA GLU A 56 25.94 -13.58 10.12
C GLU A 56 26.12 -12.70 8.88
N PRO A 57 26.93 -11.63 8.95
CA PRO A 57 27.20 -10.79 7.79
C PRO A 57 28.03 -11.54 6.75
N ILE A 58 27.83 -11.19 5.47
CA ILE A 58 28.63 -11.75 4.37
C ILE A 58 30.08 -11.24 4.49
N PRO A 59 31.09 -12.13 4.46
CA PRO A 59 32.48 -11.71 4.53
C PRO A 59 32.86 -10.86 3.31
N ASN A 60 33.74 -9.88 3.52
CA ASN A 60 34.26 -8.98 2.48
C ASN A 60 33.22 -8.08 1.79
N LEU A 61 32.02 -7.91 2.38
CA LEU A 61 31.04 -6.96 1.87
C LEU A 61 31.41 -5.53 2.31
N PRO A 62 31.38 -4.52 1.42
CA PRO A 62 31.58 -3.13 1.82
C PRO A 62 30.55 -2.70 2.86
N LYS A 63 30.98 -1.85 3.81
CA LYS A 63 30.07 -1.30 4.82
C LYS A 63 28.99 -0.46 4.15
N ALA A 64 27.73 -0.85 4.31
CA ALA A 64 26.61 -0.09 3.79
C ALA A 64 26.53 1.28 4.47
N VAL A 65 26.51 2.34 3.67
CA VAL A 65 26.24 3.70 4.13
C VAL A 65 24.77 3.99 3.85
N TYR A 66 23.95 3.94 4.89
CA TYR A 66 22.54 4.27 4.80
C TYR A 66 22.35 5.78 4.92
N ALA A 67 21.39 6.34 4.19
CA ALA A 67 21.06 7.74 4.37
C ALA A 67 20.34 7.96 5.70
N THR A 68 20.59 9.12 6.30
CA THR A 68 19.87 9.60 7.48
C THR A 68 18.66 10.39 7.05
N THR A 69 17.48 10.05 7.55
CA THR A 69 16.26 10.86 7.32
C THR A 69 16.41 12.19 8.08
N LYS A 70 16.55 13.30 7.35
CA LYS A 70 16.42 14.66 7.90
C LYS A 70 15.03 15.19 7.55
N GLU A 71 14.35 15.80 8.51
CA GLU A 71 12.99 16.34 8.32
C GLU A 71 12.95 17.47 7.27
N GLU A 72 14.06 18.20 7.11
CA GLU A 72 14.21 19.33 6.19
C GLU A 72 14.05 18.97 4.69
N HIS A 73 14.07 17.69 4.33
CA HIS A 73 14.02 17.28 2.92
C HIS A 73 12.62 17.11 2.35
N GLN A 74 11.55 17.16 3.16
CA GLN A 74 10.18 16.83 2.75
C GLN A 74 9.32 18.04 2.36
N ILE A 75 9.93 19.09 1.79
CA ILE A 75 9.20 20.29 1.36
C ILE A 75 8.83 20.15 -0.11
N THR A 76 7.53 20.28 -0.41
CA THR A 76 7.04 20.34 -1.78
C THR A 76 7.39 21.69 -2.40
N LYS A 77 8.17 21.67 -3.47
CA LYS A 77 8.48 22.85 -4.28
C LYS A 77 7.56 22.90 -5.48
N VAL A 78 6.83 24.00 -5.61
CA VAL A 78 5.98 24.29 -6.78
C VAL A 78 6.65 25.37 -7.61
N THR A 79 6.87 25.09 -8.89
CA THR A 79 7.45 26.03 -9.86
C THR A 79 6.51 26.22 -11.04
N THR A 80 6.30 27.47 -11.44
CA THR A 80 5.59 27.81 -12.67
C THR A 80 6.62 28.07 -13.77
N LEU A 81 6.55 27.32 -14.85
CA LEU A 81 7.42 27.47 -16.02
C LEU A 81 6.99 28.67 -16.87
N SER A 82 7.87 29.14 -17.76
CA SER A 82 7.61 30.29 -18.63
C SER A 82 6.42 30.10 -19.57
N ASN A 83 6.07 28.85 -19.89
CA ASN A 83 4.89 28.49 -20.67
C ASN A 83 3.60 28.36 -19.83
N GLY A 84 3.65 28.71 -18.54
CA GLY A 84 2.50 28.68 -17.63
C GLY A 84 2.23 27.33 -16.96
N LEU A 85 2.95 26.26 -17.32
CA LEU A 85 2.79 24.95 -16.67
C LEU A 85 3.31 24.98 -15.23
N ARG A 86 2.59 24.31 -14.32
CA ARG A 86 2.99 24.17 -12.91
C ARG A 86 3.58 22.78 -12.68
N VAL A 87 4.77 22.75 -12.12
CA VAL A 87 5.47 21.52 -11.73
C VAL A 87 5.58 21.50 -10.21
N ALA A 88 5.10 20.42 -9.58
CA ALA A 88 5.29 20.16 -8.17
C ALA A 88 6.28 19.01 -7.99
N SER A 89 7.24 19.17 -7.08
CA SER A 89 8.22 18.14 -6.75
C SER A 89 8.48 18.12 -5.25
N GLU A 90 8.69 16.94 -4.69
CA GLU A 90 9.07 16.76 -3.29
C GLU A 90 10.24 15.77 -3.24
N ASN A 91 11.31 16.14 -2.55
CA ASN A 91 12.45 15.27 -2.39
C ASN A 91 12.16 14.23 -1.31
N ARG A 92 12.04 12.95 -1.71
CA ARG A 92 11.90 11.84 -0.75
C ARG A 92 13.10 10.92 -0.87
N PHE A 93 13.65 10.51 0.26
CA PHE A 93 14.71 9.51 0.28
C PHE A 93 14.14 8.14 -0.12
N GLY A 94 14.76 7.51 -1.10
CA GLY A 94 14.37 6.20 -1.61
C GLY A 94 14.97 5.93 -2.98
N GLN A 95 14.98 4.66 -3.39
CA GLN A 95 15.47 4.26 -4.71
C GLN A 95 14.49 4.58 -5.84
N PHE A 96 13.22 4.76 -5.50
CA PHE A 96 12.13 4.90 -6.48
C PHE A 96 11.52 6.30 -6.40
N CYS A 97 11.01 6.77 -7.53
CA CYS A 97 10.21 7.98 -7.62
C CYS A 97 8.91 7.69 -8.38
N THR A 98 7.93 8.57 -8.21
CA THR A 98 6.66 8.52 -8.93
C THR A 98 6.50 9.84 -9.66
N VAL A 99 6.10 9.77 -10.93
CA VAL A 99 5.83 10.93 -11.77
C VAL A 99 4.39 10.82 -12.25
N GLY A 100 3.65 11.91 -12.16
CA GLY A 100 2.31 12.06 -12.71
C GLY A 100 2.27 13.20 -13.71
N GLY A 101 1.44 13.05 -14.73
CA GLY A 101 1.10 14.09 -15.70
C GLY A 101 -0.39 14.01 -16.02
N GLU A 102 -0.97 15.14 -16.40
CA GLU A 102 -2.35 15.28 -16.88
C GLU A 102 -2.33 15.69 -18.36
#